data_AF-A0A7V3P1H3-F1
#
_entry.id   AF-A0A7V3P1H3-F1
#
_cell.length_a   1.000
_cell.length_b   1.000
_cell.length_c   1.000
_cell.angle_alpha   90.00
_cell.angle_beta   90.00
_cell.angle_gamma   90.00
#
_symmetry.space_group_name_H-M   'P 1'
#
loop_
_entity.id
_entity.type
_entity.pdbx_description
1 polymer ?
#
loop_
_entity_poly.entity_id
_entity_poly.type
_entity_poly.pdbx_seq_one_letter_code
_entity_poly.pdbx_strand_id
1 'polypeptide(L)'
;MRTRLFALVALGVLALSAVALADTIVVGEHNYAALGWTITVKAGPEGPGYVKFRARGDTIPPLVEGIECAPRKSLANNLAWAGLSTNMFDGIALSTITHFKIRTAGFEGDGSAWEPPSVYLQVSKDGLNQRNIRFLPYASYGRGTSWTFYEYDLIGPNAKWFCMIDAKVRTWAEIRSSWPAAIFDSTVTTPLPSGQVFNIFDGCAINEEVKYGSSARGMVDWVEIGFSDGTFYRFDFVVPEPGSIFALTTGLIGLIGFARRRK
;
A
#
# COMPACT_ATOMS: atom_id res chain seq x y z
N MET A 1 6.48 0.59 -63.28
CA MET A 1 6.92 -0.04 -62.00
C MET A 1 7.14 1.01 -60.91
N ARG A 2 6.09 1.70 -60.46
CA ARG A 2 6.16 2.72 -59.37
C ARG A 2 4.82 2.74 -58.62
N THR A 3 4.54 1.70 -57.84
CA THR A 3 3.28 1.62 -57.06
C THR A 3 3.39 0.67 -55.85
N ARG A 4 4.58 0.53 -55.24
CA ARG A 4 4.78 -0.34 -54.07
C ARG A 4 5.71 0.25 -53.01
N LEU A 5 5.60 1.55 -52.73
CA LEU A 5 6.41 2.18 -51.67
C LEU A 5 5.61 3.07 -50.69
N PHE A 6 4.28 3.00 -50.70
CA PHE A 6 3.45 3.77 -49.76
C PHE A 6 2.72 2.91 -48.70
N ALA A 7 2.86 1.59 -48.76
CA ALA A 7 2.18 0.68 -47.81
C ALA A 7 2.96 0.43 -46.51
N LEU A 8 4.21 0.88 -46.38
CA LEU A 8 5.07 0.59 -45.22
C LEU A 8 5.21 1.75 -44.22
N VAL A 9 4.73 2.95 -44.54
CA VAL A 9 4.71 4.08 -43.60
C VAL A 9 3.38 4.18 -42.86
N ALA A 10 2.30 3.59 -43.39
CA ALA A 10 0.99 3.56 -42.74
C ALA A 10 0.89 2.57 -41.56
N LEU A 11 1.88 1.68 -41.37
CA LEU A 11 1.93 0.74 -40.23
C LEU A 11 2.70 1.28 -39.01
N GLY A 12 3.26 2.50 -39.08
CA GLY A 12 4.12 3.07 -38.04
C GLY A 12 3.43 3.96 -37.00
N VAL A 13 2.11 4.23 -37.14
CA VAL A 13 1.43 5.29 -36.34
C VAL A 13 0.23 4.78 -35.53
N LEU A 14 -0.05 3.47 -35.50
CA LEU A 14 -1.16 2.89 -34.74
C LEU A 14 -0.74 2.03 -33.54
N ALA A 15 0.45 2.30 -32.99
CA ALA A 15 0.84 1.87 -31.66
C ALA A 15 1.10 3.09 -30.77
N LEU A 16 0.17 4.04 -30.77
CA LEU A 16 -0.06 4.85 -29.57
C LEU A 16 -0.70 3.91 -28.57
N SER A 17 0.15 3.15 -27.87
CA SER A 17 -0.20 2.53 -26.60
C SER A 17 -0.88 3.63 -25.79
N ALA A 18 -2.19 3.50 -25.59
CA ALA A 18 -2.87 4.26 -24.57
C ALA A 18 -2.23 3.81 -23.26
N VAL A 19 -1.17 4.49 -22.86
CA VAL A 19 -0.68 4.41 -21.50
C VAL A 19 -1.81 5.02 -20.70
N ALA A 20 -2.66 4.17 -20.13
CA ALA A 20 -3.64 4.60 -19.15
C ALA A 20 -2.82 5.36 -18.11
N LEU A 21 -2.98 6.68 -18.08
CA LEU A 21 -2.34 7.50 -17.07
C LEU A 21 -2.90 7.00 -15.75
N ALA A 22 -2.00 6.59 -14.87
CA ALA A 22 -2.34 6.18 -13.52
C ALA A 22 -3.19 7.26 -12.87
N ASP A 23 -4.47 6.97 -12.58
CA ASP A 23 -5.25 7.84 -11.73
C ASP A 23 -4.68 7.72 -10.33
N THR A 24 -3.98 8.78 -9.90
CA THR A 24 -3.50 8.91 -8.53
C THR A 24 -4.70 9.23 -7.65
N ILE A 25 -4.99 8.33 -6.72
CA ILE A 25 -6.08 8.46 -5.76
C ILE A 25 -5.48 9.00 -4.48
N VAL A 26 -5.82 10.24 -4.14
CA VAL A 26 -5.40 10.86 -2.88
C VAL A 26 -6.29 10.36 -1.74
N VAL A 27 -5.70 9.64 -0.79
CA VAL A 27 -6.37 9.09 0.38
C VAL A 27 -5.95 9.87 1.62
N GLY A 28 -6.91 10.55 2.24
CA GLY A 28 -6.72 11.36 3.44
C GLY A 28 -7.79 11.11 4.50
N GLU A 29 -7.62 11.72 5.68
CA GLU A 29 -8.50 11.54 6.85
C GLU A 29 -9.97 11.83 6.55
N HIS A 30 -10.25 12.74 5.63
CA HIS A 30 -11.61 13.20 5.31
C HIS A 30 -12.32 12.38 4.22
N ASN A 31 -11.59 11.55 3.45
CA ASN A 31 -12.15 10.84 2.29
C ASN A 31 -11.86 9.33 2.27
N TYR A 32 -11.01 8.79 3.13
CA TYR A 32 -10.61 7.38 3.08
C TYR A 32 -11.82 6.42 3.10
N ALA A 33 -12.80 6.68 3.97
CA ALA A 33 -14.00 5.85 4.07
C ALA A 33 -14.86 5.88 2.79
N ALA A 34 -14.99 7.06 2.17
CA ALA A 34 -15.71 7.21 0.90
C ALA A 34 -15.00 6.51 -0.27
N LEU A 35 -13.67 6.36 -0.17
CA LEU A 35 -12.83 5.62 -1.11
C LEU A 35 -12.78 4.11 -0.82
N GLY A 36 -13.58 3.61 0.13
CA GLY A 36 -13.66 2.19 0.47
C GLY A 36 -12.50 1.69 1.34
N TRP A 37 -11.80 2.60 2.03
CA TRP A 37 -10.80 2.24 3.03
C TRP A 37 -11.38 2.22 4.44
N THR A 38 -10.85 1.35 5.29
CA THR A 38 -11.24 1.21 6.69
C THR A 38 -10.00 1.26 7.57
N ILE A 39 -10.03 2.09 8.61
CA ILE A 39 -9.01 2.07 9.67
C ILE A 39 -9.35 0.94 10.64
N THR A 40 -8.39 0.06 10.88
CA THR A 40 -8.50 -0.99 11.90
C THR A 40 -7.40 -0.81 12.93
N VAL A 41 -7.79 -0.80 14.21
CA VAL A 41 -6.86 -0.80 15.34
C VAL A 41 -7.27 -1.89 16.32
N LYS A 42 -6.35 -2.80 16.63
CA LYS A 42 -6.43 -3.75 17.73
C LYS A 42 -5.33 -3.39 18.72
N ALA A 43 -5.72 -2.87 19.87
CA ALA A 43 -4.76 -2.47 20.90
C ALA A 43 -3.96 -3.68 21.40
N GLY A 44 -2.65 -3.45 21.56
CA GLY A 44 -1.77 -4.37 22.27
C GLY A 44 -1.82 -4.15 23.79
N PRO A 45 -1.09 -4.99 24.55
CA PRO A 45 -1.05 -4.93 26.01
C PRO A 45 -0.37 -3.67 26.57
N GLU A 46 0.42 -2.95 25.77
CA GLU A 46 1.12 -1.72 26.20
C GLU A 46 0.35 -0.42 25.95
N GLY A 47 -0.91 -0.51 25.50
CA GLY A 47 -1.79 0.65 25.36
C GLY A 47 -2.38 0.81 23.96
N PRO A 48 -3.09 1.93 23.70
CA PRO A 48 -3.84 2.10 22.48
C PRO A 48 -2.90 2.27 21.27
N GLY A 49 -3.16 1.45 20.25
CA GLY A 49 -2.62 1.68 18.92
C GLY A 49 -3.33 2.84 18.20
N TYR A 50 -2.80 3.27 17.06
CA TYR A 50 -3.45 4.27 16.22
C TYR A 50 -3.06 4.16 14.75
N VAL A 51 -3.92 4.71 13.89
CA VAL A 51 -3.62 5.11 12.52
C VAL A 51 -3.94 6.59 12.43
N LYS A 52 -3.01 7.39 11.91
CA LYS A 52 -3.19 8.84 11.75
C LYS A 52 -2.67 9.30 10.40
N PHE A 53 -3.44 10.12 9.70
CA PHE A 53 -2.90 10.89 8.58
C PHE A 53 -2.10 12.05 9.16
N ARG A 54 -0.80 12.10 8.91
CA ARG A 54 0.08 13.09 9.56
C ARG A 54 1.06 13.69 8.57
N ALA A 55 1.07 15.02 8.54
CA ALA A 55 2.20 15.79 8.04
C ALA A 55 3.18 15.99 9.20
N ARG A 56 4.41 15.47 9.10
CA ARG A 56 5.46 15.81 10.06
C ARG A 56 6.28 16.99 9.53
N GLY A 57 6.09 18.13 10.19
CA GLY A 57 6.90 19.33 9.99
C GLY A 57 8.16 19.40 10.85
N ASP A 58 8.35 18.45 11.79
CA ASP A 58 9.37 18.49 12.84
C ASP A 58 10.53 17.48 12.68
N THR A 59 10.52 16.66 11.63
CA THR A 59 11.59 15.69 11.32
C THR A 59 12.30 16.04 10.02
N ILE A 60 13.53 15.56 9.83
CA ILE A 60 14.28 15.71 8.57
C ILE A 60 14.11 14.42 7.74
N PRO A 61 13.65 14.49 6.48
CA PRO A 61 13.24 15.70 5.77
C PRO A 61 11.91 16.27 6.27
N PRO A 62 11.77 17.60 6.41
CA PRO A 62 10.51 18.23 6.78
C PRO A 62 9.50 18.06 5.64
N LEU A 63 8.21 17.96 5.98
CA LEU A 63 7.08 17.79 5.05
C LEU A 63 6.97 16.38 4.47
N VAL A 64 7.04 15.38 5.35
CA VAL A 64 6.56 14.04 5.00
C VAL A 64 5.10 13.94 5.38
N GLU A 65 4.27 13.70 4.38
CA GLU A 65 2.85 13.40 4.51
C GLU A 65 2.65 11.90 4.31
N GLY A 66 1.78 11.28 5.10
CA GLY A 66 1.58 9.84 5.06
C GLY A 66 0.57 9.37 6.08
N ILE A 67 0.27 8.08 6.03
CA ILE A 67 -0.37 7.38 7.15
C ILE A 67 0.69 6.91 8.14
N GLU A 68 0.64 7.42 9.36
CA GLU A 68 1.40 6.92 10.51
C GLU A 68 0.61 5.77 11.15
N CYS A 69 1.21 4.58 11.19
CA CYS A 69 0.63 3.40 11.82
C CYS A 69 1.45 3.05 13.07
N ALA A 70 0.76 2.78 14.18
CA ALA A 70 1.39 2.45 15.45
C ALA A 70 0.52 1.45 16.24
N PRO A 71 0.67 0.14 16.04
CA PRO A 71 -0.03 -0.91 16.80
C PRO A 71 0.31 -0.92 18.30
N ARG A 72 1.48 -0.37 18.68
CA ARG A 72 2.17 -0.62 19.98
C ARG A 72 2.66 -2.06 20.12
N LYS A 73 3.33 -2.39 21.23
CA LYS A 73 4.02 -3.68 21.38
C LYS A 73 3.07 -4.84 21.32
N SER A 74 3.48 -5.85 20.57
CA SER A 74 2.84 -7.16 20.53
C SER A 74 3.60 -8.09 21.50
N LEU A 75 2.88 -8.73 22.41
CA LEU A 75 3.43 -9.82 23.25
C LEU A 75 2.87 -11.16 22.75
N ALA A 76 3.58 -12.26 23.03
CA ALA A 76 3.06 -13.60 22.75
C ALA A 76 1.66 -13.76 23.39
N ASN A 77 0.67 -14.14 22.60
CA ASN A 77 -0.75 -14.27 22.98
C ASN A 77 -1.50 -12.94 23.23
N ASN A 78 -0.88 -11.77 22.97
CA ASN A 78 -1.50 -10.44 23.03
C ASN A 78 -1.04 -9.57 21.84
N LEU A 79 -1.51 -9.99 20.65
CA LEU A 79 -1.20 -9.43 19.33
C LEU A 79 -1.83 -8.05 19.11
N ALA A 80 -1.09 -7.15 18.46
CA ALA A 80 -1.48 -5.77 18.20
C ALA A 80 -1.56 -5.46 16.69
N TRP A 81 -2.49 -4.59 16.29
CA TRP A 81 -2.70 -4.21 14.90
C TRP A 81 -3.03 -2.73 14.75
N ALA A 82 -2.43 -2.06 13.77
CA ALA A 82 -2.90 -0.79 13.25
C ALA A 82 -2.70 -0.75 11.73
N GLY A 83 -3.75 -0.47 10.98
CA GLY A 83 -3.64 -0.38 9.53
C GLY A 83 -4.84 0.24 8.84
N LEU A 84 -4.62 0.59 7.58
CA LEU A 84 -5.62 1.04 6.63
C LEU A 84 -5.87 -0.08 5.62
N SER A 85 -7.12 -0.45 5.42
CA SER A 85 -7.47 -1.67 4.71
C SER A 85 -8.63 -1.48 3.73
N THR A 86 -8.70 -2.26 2.65
CA THR A 86 -9.76 -2.18 1.65
C THR A 86 -10.09 -3.54 1.03
N ASN A 87 -11.34 -3.68 0.58
CA ASN A 87 -11.83 -4.82 -0.21
C ASN A 87 -11.90 -4.53 -1.72
N MET A 88 -11.35 -3.41 -2.19
CA MET A 88 -11.39 -3.01 -3.60
C MET A 88 -10.86 -4.09 -4.57
N PHE A 89 -9.95 -4.95 -4.11
CA PHE A 89 -9.32 -5.97 -4.93
C PHE A 89 -9.93 -7.36 -4.77
N ASP A 90 -11.03 -7.50 -4.03
CA ASP A 90 -11.66 -8.80 -3.78
C ASP A 90 -12.01 -9.53 -5.09
N GLY A 91 -11.71 -10.83 -5.15
CA GLY A 91 -11.87 -11.67 -6.34
C GLY A 91 -10.81 -11.49 -7.42
N ILE A 92 -9.90 -10.52 -7.33
CA ILE A 92 -8.85 -10.32 -8.34
C ILE A 92 -7.74 -11.37 -8.17
N ALA A 93 -7.34 -12.00 -9.26
CA ALA A 93 -6.29 -13.01 -9.26
C ALA A 93 -4.89 -12.40 -9.07
N LEU A 94 -4.09 -12.97 -8.16
CA LEU A 94 -2.72 -12.53 -7.91
C LEU A 94 -1.83 -12.67 -9.16
N SER A 95 -2.15 -13.62 -10.04
CA SER A 95 -1.43 -13.85 -11.30
C SER A 95 -1.56 -12.69 -12.29
N THR A 96 -2.57 -11.84 -12.13
CA THR A 96 -2.80 -10.65 -12.97
C THR A 96 -1.95 -9.45 -12.51
N ILE A 97 -1.37 -9.48 -11.31
CA ILE A 97 -0.53 -8.39 -10.81
C ILE A 97 0.77 -8.32 -11.62
N THR A 98 0.99 -7.19 -12.27
CA THR A 98 2.16 -6.89 -13.12
C THR A 98 3.05 -5.79 -12.53
N HIS A 99 2.54 -5.00 -11.59
CA HIS A 99 3.28 -3.97 -10.85
C HIS A 99 2.80 -3.95 -9.41
N PHE A 100 3.71 -3.86 -8.44
CA PHE A 100 3.35 -3.68 -7.04
C PHE A 100 4.48 -3.02 -6.29
N LYS A 101 4.24 -1.83 -5.75
CA LYS A 101 5.24 -1.08 -4.99
C LYS A 101 4.65 -0.43 -3.75
N ILE A 102 5.47 -0.22 -2.74
CA ILE A 102 5.15 0.60 -1.57
C ILE A 102 6.33 1.50 -1.23
N ARG A 103 6.05 2.71 -0.75
CA ARG A 103 7.05 3.59 -0.15
C ARG A 103 6.72 3.78 1.33
N THR A 104 7.64 3.35 2.19
CA THR A 104 7.46 3.33 3.65
C THR A 104 8.74 3.73 4.36
N ALA A 105 8.58 4.30 5.55
CA ALA A 105 9.66 4.60 6.47
C ALA A 105 9.31 4.03 7.84
N GLY A 106 10.22 3.22 8.39
CA GLY A 106 10.15 2.81 9.79
C GLY A 106 10.91 3.81 10.65
N PHE A 107 10.45 4.07 11.87
CA PHE A 107 11.17 4.97 12.77
C PHE A 107 11.36 4.48 14.19
N GLU A 108 10.50 3.58 14.67
CA GLU A 108 10.60 2.98 15.99
C GLU A 108 10.19 1.51 15.91
N GLY A 109 10.80 0.68 16.74
CA GLY A 109 10.43 -0.72 16.90
C GLY A 109 11.18 -1.30 18.10
N ASP A 110 10.66 -2.38 18.67
CA ASP A 110 11.30 -3.02 19.81
C ASP A 110 12.31 -4.09 19.37
N GLY A 111 13.48 -4.08 20.01
CA GLY A 111 14.57 -4.98 19.72
C GLY A 111 15.27 -4.71 18.39
N SER A 112 16.10 -5.65 17.96
CA SER A 112 16.80 -5.52 16.69
C SER A 112 15.91 -5.96 15.52
N ALA A 113 15.00 -6.91 15.70
CA ALA A 113 14.25 -7.54 14.61
C ALA A 113 12.85 -6.94 14.39
N TRP A 114 12.74 -5.63 14.17
CA TRP A 114 11.49 -4.99 13.75
C TRP A 114 11.54 -4.67 12.24
N GLU A 115 10.39 -4.47 11.62
CA GLU A 115 10.22 -4.14 10.19
C GLU A 115 9.39 -2.84 10.06
N PRO A 116 9.58 -2.02 9.01
CA PRO A 116 8.71 -0.87 8.75
C PRO A 116 7.30 -1.34 8.36
N PRO A 117 6.31 -0.43 8.31
CA PRO A 117 4.97 -0.75 7.83
C PRO A 117 5.02 -1.48 6.50
N SER A 118 4.13 -2.45 6.34
CA SER A 118 4.14 -3.39 5.23
C SER A 118 2.74 -3.63 4.67
N VAL A 119 2.66 -4.47 3.66
CA VAL A 119 1.43 -4.91 3.03
C VAL A 119 1.07 -6.32 3.50
N TYR A 120 -0.20 -6.50 3.87
CA TYR A 120 -0.80 -7.80 4.17
C TYR A 120 -1.91 -8.09 3.17
N LEU A 121 -1.85 -9.27 2.58
CA LEU A 121 -2.85 -9.75 1.63
C LEU A 121 -3.55 -10.95 2.22
N GLN A 122 -4.88 -10.94 2.16
CA GLN A 122 -5.73 -12.06 2.50
C GLN A 122 -6.22 -12.66 1.17
N VAL A 123 -5.81 -13.89 0.93
CA VAL A 123 -5.92 -14.55 -0.38
C VAL A 123 -6.44 -15.96 -0.21
N SER A 124 -7.06 -16.50 -1.25
CA SER A 124 -7.46 -17.90 -1.34
C SER A 124 -6.65 -18.56 -2.44
N LYS A 125 -5.87 -19.59 -2.08
CA LYS A 125 -4.93 -20.26 -3.00
C LYS A 125 -5.66 -20.97 -4.16
N ASP A 126 -6.83 -21.52 -3.89
CA ASP A 126 -7.62 -22.36 -4.80
C ASP A 126 -9.13 -22.33 -4.49
N GLY A 127 -9.62 -21.24 -3.88
CA GLY A 127 -11.02 -21.09 -3.46
C GLY A 127 -11.36 -21.76 -2.12
N LEU A 128 -10.50 -22.64 -1.61
CA LEU A 128 -10.73 -23.37 -0.35
C LEU A 128 -9.59 -23.16 0.65
N ASN A 129 -8.36 -23.04 0.14
CA ASN A 129 -7.16 -22.89 0.96
C ASN A 129 -6.81 -21.42 1.16
N GLN A 130 -7.43 -20.84 2.17
CA GLN A 130 -7.21 -19.48 2.61
C GLN A 130 -5.76 -19.27 3.07
N ARG A 131 -5.18 -18.10 2.83
CA ARG A 131 -3.81 -17.72 3.19
C ARG A 131 -3.76 -16.23 3.52
N ASN A 132 -3.02 -15.90 4.56
CA ASN A 132 -2.62 -14.53 4.86
C ASN A 132 -1.12 -14.42 4.61
N ILE A 133 -0.72 -13.48 3.75
CA ILE A 133 0.67 -13.23 3.42
C ILE A 133 1.06 -11.79 3.74
N ARG A 134 2.24 -11.63 4.33
CA ARG A 134 2.83 -10.34 4.72
C ARG A 134 4.10 -10.11 3.92
N PHE A 135 4.28 -8.94 3.34
CA PHE A 135 5.58 -8.54 2.80
C PHE A 135 6.59 -8.26 3.94
N LEU A 136 7.86 -8.65 3.79
CA LEU A 136 8.91 -8.46 4.79
C LEU A 136 10.00 -7.51 4.24
N PRO A 137 9.94 -6.19 4.48
CA PRO A 137 10.82 -5.20 3.87
C PRO A 137 12.33 -5.47 4.09
N TYR A 138 12.76 -5.62 5.34
CA TYR A 138 14.16 -5.84 5.71
C TYR A 138 14.65 -7.25 5.42
N ALA A 139 13.78 -8.26 5.51
CA ALA A 139 14.14 -9.59 5.01
C ALA A 139 14.37 -9.60 3.48
N SER A 140 13.74 -8.67 2.76
CA SER A 140 13.85 -8.54 1.30
C SER A 140 15.06 -7.72 0.86
N TYR A 141 15.31 -6.58 1.53
CA TYR A 141 16.24 -5.56 1.06
C TYR A 141 17.30 -5.16 2.10
N GLY A 142 17.36 -5.85 3.23
CA GLY A 142 18.21 -5.48 4.36
C GLY A 142 17.60 -4.37 5.21
N ARG A 143 18.20 -4.16 6.38
CA ARG A 143 17.71 -3.14 7.33
C ARG A 143 17.99 -1.75 6.79
N GLY A 144 16.95 -0.92 6.80
CA GLY A 144 17.06 0.50 6.51
C GLY A 144 17.51 1.32 7.71
N THR A 145 17.69 2.61 7.46
CA THR A 145 17.88 3.63 8.50
C THR A 145 16.51 4.13 8.97
N SER A 146 16.38 4.37 10.28
CA SER A 146 15.20 5.01 10.85
C SER A 146 14.93 6.36 10.17
N TRP A 147 13.66 6.68 9.92
CA TRP A 147 13.19 7.89 9.22
C TRP A 147 13.58 8.02 7.75
N THR A 148 14.24 7.02 7.16
CA THR A 148 14.50 7.03 5.73
C THR A 148 13.38 6.30 4.99
N PHE A 149 12.80 6.97 3.99
CA PHE A 149 11.85 6.34 3.08
C PHE A 149 12.58 5.46 2.09
N TYR A 150 12.09 4.23 1.98
CA TYR A 150 12.51 3.27 0.98
C TYR A 150 11.33 2.91 0.09
N GLU A 151 11.61 2.79 -1.20
CA GLU A 151 10.70 2.19 -2.16
C GLU A 151 11.01 0.69 -2.25
N TYR A 152 9.99 -0.13 -2.16
CA TYR A 152 10.09 -1.58 -2.28
C TYR A 152 9.27 -2.06 -3.47
N ASP A 153 9.87 -2.90 -4.30
CA ASP A 153 9.19 -3.67 -5.35
C ASP A 153 8.72 -5.00 -4.76
N LEU A 154 7.40 -5.14 -4.61
CA LEU A 154 6.77 -6.24 -3.88
C LEU A 154 6.70 -7.53 -4.70
N ILE A 155 6.89 -7.45 -6.01
CA ILE A 155 6.90 -8.62 -6.91
C ILE A 155 8.28 -8.92 -7.48
N GLY A 156 9.27 -8.08 -7.17
CA GLY A 156 10.66 -8.26 -7.56
C GLY A 156 11.29 -9.54 -6.99
N PRO A 157 12.43 -9.99 -7.55
CA PRO A 157 13.09 -11.25 -7.17
C PRO A 157 13.56 -11.27 -5.70
N ASN A 158 13.80 -10.09 -5.12
CA ASN A 158 14.24 -9.95 -3.73
C ASN A 158 13.08 -9.91 -2.74
N ALA A 159 11.84 -9.68 -3.22
CA ALA A 159 10.68 -9.56 -2.36
C ALA A 159 10.42 -10.87 -1.61
N LYS A 160 10.36 -10.77 -0.28
CA LYS A 160 10.09 -11.86 0.65
C LYS A 160 8.73 -11.64 1.28
N TRP A 161 7.93 -12.69 1.26
CA TRP A 161 6.58 -12.74 1.77
C TRP A 161 6.48 -13.85 2.80
N PHE A 162 6.06 -13.51 4.01
CA PHE A 162 5.75 -14.48 5.05
C PHE A 162 4.32 -14.98 4.90
N CYS A 163 4.15 -16.28 4.73
CA CYS A 163 2.86 -16.95 4.77
C CYS A 163 2.57 -17.41 6.20
N MET A 164 1.53 -16.84 6.80
CA MET A 164 1.14 -17.07 8.19
C MET A 164 0.82 -18.54 8.47
N ILE A 165 -0.01 -19.15 7.62
CA ILE A 165 -0.51 -20.51 7.84
C ILE A 165 0.58 -21.55 7.59
N ASP A 166 1.42 -21.34 6.58
CA ASP A 166 2.53 -22.26 6.29
C ASP A 166 3.75 -22.00 7.18
N ALA A 167 3.78 -20.90 7.93
CA ALA A 167 4.94 -20.35 8.66
C ALA A 167 6.23 -20.29 7.81
N LYS A 168 6.09 -19.94 6.52
CA LYS A 168 7.19 -19.96 5.53
C LYS A 168 7.36 -18.62 4.85
N VAL A 169 8.62 -18.25 4.64
CA VAL A 169 9.00 -17.12 3.78
C VAL A 169 9.12 -17.61 2.34
N ARG A 170 8.53 -16.88 1.40
CA ARG A 170 8.52 -17.18 -0.04
C ARG A 170 8.84 -15.92 -0.84
N THR A 171 9.31 -16.08 -2.07
CA THR A 171 9.33 -15.00 -3.06
C THR A 171 7.97 -14.86 -3.74
N TRP A 172 7.74 -13.72 -4.41
CA TRP A 172 6.52 -13.56 -5.19
C TRP A 172 6.40 -14.60 -6.32
N ALA A 173 7.52 -14.92 -6.98
CA ALA A 173 7.57 -15.97 -8.01
C ALA A 173 7.17 -17.35 -7.44
N GLU A 174 7.64 -17.69 -6.24
CA GLU A 174 7.27 -18.94 -5.55
C GLU A 174 5.79 -18.97 -5.14
N ILE A 175 5.23 -17.82 -4.73
CA ILE A 175 3.80 -17.69 -4.45
C ILE A 175 3.01 -17.96 -5.73
N ARG A 176 3.34 -17.29 -6.83
CA ARG A 176 2.64 -17.46 -8.12
C ARG A 176 2.75 -18.87 -8.68
N SER A 177 3.91 -19.52 -8.55
CA SER A 177 4.09 -20.89 -9.05
C SER A 177 3.40 -21.92 -8.17
N SER A 178 3.38 -21.72 -6.85
CA SER A 178 2.73 -22.64 -5.91
C SER A 178 1.21 -22.47 -5.87
N TRP A 179 0.72 -21.25 -6.09
CA TRP A 179 -0.67 -20.84 -5.94
C TRP A 179 -1.18 -20.15 -7.24
N PRO A 180 -1.19 -20.85 -8.38
CA PRO A 180 -1.48 -20.23 -9.68
C PRO A 180 -2.91 -19.71 -9.81
N ALA A 181 -3.86 -20.27 -9.03
CA ALA A 181 -5.26 -19.85 -8.98
C ALA A 181 -5.55 -18.89 -7.82
N ALA A 182 -4.52 -18.32 -7.18
CA ALA A 182 -4.73 -17.47 -6.02
C ALA A 182 -5.48 -16.18 -6.38
N ILE A 183 -6.48 -15.85 -5.57
CA ILE A 183 -7.24 -14.60 -5.65
C ILE A 183 -7.19 -13.87 -4.30
N PHE A 184 -7.36 -12.56 -4.30
CA PHE A 184 -7.82 -11.84 -3.11
C PHE A 184 -9.21 -12.37 -2.72
N ASP A 185 -9.42 -12.65 -1.43
CA ASP A 185 -10.65 -13.29 -0.98
C ASP A 185 -11.12 -12.77 0.40
N SER A 186 -12.22 -12.02 0.39
CA SER A 186 -12.83 -11.44 1.60
C SER A 186 -13.54 -12.48 2.46
N THR A 187 -13.81 -13.68 1.93
CA THR A 187 -14.47 -14.79 2.64
C THR A 187 -13.51 -15.59 3.52
N VAL A 188 -12.24 -15.18 3.57
CA VAL A 188 -11.24 -15.82 4.42
C VAL A 188 -11.63 -15.72 5.91
N THR A 189 -11.70 -16.89 6.54
CA THR A 189 -12.14 -17.10 7.92
C THR A 189 -11.00 -17.04 8.93
N THR A 190 -9.73 -17.09 8.49
CA THR A 190 -8.55 -16.79 9.34
C THR A 190 -8.39 -15.27 9.43
N PRO A 191 -8.88 -14.62 10.50
CA PRO A 191 -9.13 -13.20 10.44
C PRO A 191 -7.81 -12.45 10.68
N LEU A 192 -7.36 -11.74 9.64
CA LEU A 192 -6.66 -10.50 9.92
C LEU A 192 -7.62 -9.61 10.73
N PRO A 193 -7.14 -8.84 11.71
CA PRO A 193 -7.99 -7.95 12.51
C PRO A 193 -8.91 -7.03 11.68
N SER A 194 -8.53 -6.70 10.45
CA SER A 194 -9.32 -5.85 9.54
C SER A 194 -10.47 -6.59 8.83
N GLY A 195 -10.35 -7.90 8.63
CA GLY A 195 -11.24 -8.68 7.77
C GLY A 195 -11.25 -8.25 6.28
N GLN A 196 -10.26 -7.46 5.85
CA GLN A 196 -10.17 -6.95 4.47
C GLN A 196 -9.09 -7.67 3.66
N VAL A 197 -9.25 -7.72 2.34
CA VAL A 197 -8.32 -8.44 1.44
C VAL A 197 -6.96 -7.77 1.26
N PHE A 198 -6.92 -6.44 1.33
CA PHE A 198 -5.72 -5.65 1.13
C PHE A 198 -5.51 -4.70 2.29
N ASN A 199 -4.31 -4.71 2.86
CA ASN A 199 -4.03 -4.05 4.13
C ASN A 199 -2.67 -3.39 4.10
N ILE A 200 -2.61 -2.11 4.46
CA ILE A 200 -1.40 -1.35 4.71
C ILE A 200 -1.28 -1.23 6.22
N PHE A 201 -0.21 -1.78 6.77
CA PHE A 201 -0.24 -2.27 8.14
C PHE A 201 1.08 -2.11 8.87
N ASP A 202 0.98 -1.91 10.19
CA ASP A 202 2.09 -2.01 11.12
C ASP A 202 1.68 -2.88 12.34
N GLY A 203 2.45 -3.93 12.67
CA GLY A 203 2.17 -4.87 13.79
C GLY A 203 2.39 -6.38 13.56
N CYS A 204 1.71 -7.22 14.35
CA CYS A 204 1.74 -8.69 14.25
C CYS A 204 0.34 -9.28 14.25
N ALA A 205 -0.01 -10.06 13.23
CA ALA A 205 -1.30 -10.74 13.14
C ALA A 205 -1.30 -12.12 13.81
N ILE A 206 -0.11 -12.74 13.97
CA ILE A 206 0.10 -14.02 14.66
C ILE A 206 1.40 -14.02 15.48
N ASN A 207 1.58 -15.02 16.35
CA ASN A 207 2.71 -15.11 17.28
C ASN A 207 4.07 -15.22 16.56
N GLU A 208 4.12 -15.93 15.44
CA GLU A 208 5.32 -16.14 14.61
C GLU A 208 5.86 -14.84 14.02
N GLU A 209 5.03 -13.80 13.96
CA GLU A 209 5.38 -12.47 13.45
C GLU A 209 5.88 -11.50 14.52
N VAL A 210 5.84 -11.87 15.80
CA VAL A 210 6.32 -11.01 16.90
C VAL A 210 7.76 -10.57 16.66
N LYS A 211 8.57 -11.42 16.02
CA LYS A 211 9.95 -11.15 15.62
C LYS A 211 10.13 -10.27 14.36
N TYR A 212 9.04 -9.79 13.76
CA TYR A 212 9.05 -8.96 12.54
C TYR A 212 8.21 -7.69 12.69
N GLY A 213 7.33 -7.56 13.68
CA GLY A 213 6.43 -6.40 13.74
C GLY A 213 6.02 -5.97 15.14
N SER A 214 6.71 -6.44 16.19
CA SER A 214 6.36 -6.01 17.54
C SER A 214 6.75 -4.55 17.75
N SER A 215 5.79 -3.73 18.16
CA SER A 215 5.95 -2.29 18.45
C SER A 215 6.44 -1.43 17.29
N ALA A 216 6.47 -1.97 16.07
CA ALA A 216 6.91 -1.22 14.93
C ALA A 216 6.01 0.01 14.75
N ARG A 217 6.64 1.13 14.41
CA ARG A 217 5.98 2.38 14.04
C ARG A 217 6.66 2.90 12.80
N GLY A 218 5.82 3.30 11.86
CA GLY A 218 6.29 3.90 10.63
C GLY A 218 5.22 4.69 9.93
N MET A 219 5.61 5.19 8.77
CA MET A 219 4.77 5.93 7.86
C MET A 219 4.75 5.25 6.50
N VAL A 220 3.58 5.22 5.87
CA VAL A 220 3.44 4.88 4.45
C VAL A 220 3.06 6.15 3.71
N ASP A 221 3.84 6.45 2.68
CA ASP A 221 3.66 7.59 1.80
C ASP A 221 2.68 7.24 0.67
N TRP A 222 2.97 6.16 -0.06
CA TRP A 222 2.07 5.66 -1.10
C TRP A 222 2.20 4.16 -1.30
N VAL A 223 1.18 3.57 -1.94
CA VAL A 223 1.21 2.20 -2.46
C VAL A 223 0.65 2.16 -3.88
N GLU A 224 1.23 1.32 -4.74
CA GLU A 224 0.83 1.15 -6.13
C GLU A 224 0.60 -0.32 -6.46
N ILE A 225 -0.46 -0.60 -7.21
CA ILE A 225 -0.72 -1.93 -7.75
C ILE A 225 -1.25 -1.81 -9.18
N GLY A 226 -0.65 -2.57 -10.09
CA GLY A 226 -1.01 -2.63 -11.50
C GLY A 226 -1.32 -4.05 -11.95
N PHE A 227 -2.27 -4.16 -12.87
CA PHE A 227 -2.82 -5.41 -13.35
C PHE A 227 -2.61 -5.59 -14.87
N SER A 228 -2.68 -6.82 -15.34
CA SER A 228 -2.42 -7.20 -16.74
C SER A 228 -3.46 -6.68 -17.74
N ASP A 229 -4.64 -6.28 -17.26
CA ASP A 229 -5.69 -5.63 -18.07
C ASP A 229 -5.41 -4.14 -18.34
N GLY A 230 -4.31 -3.60 -17.80
CA GLY A 230 -3.94 -2.19 -17.89
C GLY A 230 -4.48 -1.33 -16.74
N THR A 231 -5.28 -1.90 -15.84
CA THR A 231 -5.75 -1.19 -14.65
C THR A 231 -4.58 -0.92 -13.69
N PHE A 232 -4.50 0.30 -13.18
CA PHE A 232 -3.44 0.73 -12.29
C PHE A 232 -3.99 1.65 -11.20
N TYR A 233 -3.62 1.38 -9.95
CA TYR A 233 -4.00 2.20 -8.80
C TYR A 233 -2.74 2.69 -8.10
N ARG A 234 -2.63 4.01 -7.93
CA ARG A 234 -1.68 4.65 -7.00
C ARG A 234 -2.49 5.30 -5.89
N PHE A 235 -2.32 4.84 -4.66
CA PHE A 235 -2.89 5.49 -3.48
C PHE A 235 -1.82 6.34 -2.82
N ASP A 236 -2.05 7.64 -2.84
CA ASP A 236 -1.16 8.63 -2.24
C ASP A 236 -1.75 9.08 -0.90
N PHE A 237 -1.06 8.79 0.20
CA PHE A 237 -1.56 9.03 1.56
C PHE A 237 -1.22 10.44 2.02
N VAL A 238 -1.74 11.42 1.30
CA VAL A 238 -1.43 12.83 1.50
C VAL A 238 -2.28 13.40 2.65
N VAL A 239 -1.70 14.32 3.41
CA VAL A 239 -2.44 15.19 4.33
C VAL A 239 -2.78 16.46 3.56
N PRO A 240 -4.03 16.94 3.51
CA PRO A 240 -4.32 18.21 2.87
C PRO A 240 -3.49 19.32 3.52
N GLU A 241 -2.55 19.92 2.80
CA GLU A 241 -1.87 21.12 3.28
C GLU A 241 -2.94 22.19 3.55
N PRO A 242 -2.97 22.83 4.74
CA PRO A 242 -3.89 23.93 4.99
C PRO A 242 -3.77 25.04 3.93
N GLY A 243 -2.58 25.24 3.35
CA GLY A 243 -2.28 26.29 2.38
C GLY A 243 -2.91 26.10 0.99
N SER A 244 -3.12 24.85 0.53
CA SER A 244 -3.65 24.60 -0.82
C SER A 244 -5.16 24.88 -0.92
N ILE A 245 -5.90 24.75 0.19
CA ILE A 245 -7.31 25.19 0.28
C ILE A 245 -7.40 26.72 0.25
N PHE A 246 -6.48 27.43 0.91
CA PHE A 246 -6.41 28.90 0.87
C PHE A 246 -6.02 29.43 -0.51
N ALA A 247 -5.09 28.78 -1.21
CA ALA A 247 -4.70 29.14 -2.56
C ALA A 247 -5.84 28.93 -3.58
N LEU A 248 -6.61 27.84 -3.45
CA LEU A 248 -7.76 27.59 -4.33
C LEU A 248 -8.89 28.61 -4.10
N THR A 249 -9.18 28.95 -2.83
CA THR A 249 -10.19 29.96 -2.49
C THR A 249 -9.78 31.38 -2.88
N THR A 250 -8.52 31.78 -2.68
CA THR A 250 -8.03 33.09 -3.15
C THR A 250 -7.97 33.17 -4.68
N GLY A 251 -7.60 32.08 -5.37
CA GLY A 251 -7.65 32.00 -6.83
C GLY A 251 -9.07 32.16 -7.39
N LEU A 252 -10.07 31.51 -6.77
CA LEU A 252 -11.47 31.65 -7.17
C LEU A 252 -12.05 33.05 -6.89
N ILE A 253 -11.73 33.65 -5.74
CA ILE A 253 -12.13 35.02 -5.42
C ILE A 253 -11.48 36.02 -6.39
N GLY A 254 -10.21 35.80 -6.73
CA GLY A 254 -9.48 36.59 -7.74
C GLY A 254 -10.12 36.53 -9.12
N LEU A 255 -10.55 35.33 -9.57
CA LEU A 255 -11.24 35.14 -10.84
C LEU A 255 -12.63 35.79 -10.87
N ILE A 256 -13.40 35.70 -9.79
CA ILE A 256 -14.70 36.38 -9.67
C ILE A 256 -14.52 37.91 -9.65
N GLY A 257 -13.47 38.40 -8.98
CA GLY A 257 -13.11 39.82 -8.96
C GLY A 257 -12.70 40.35 -10.33
N PHE A 258 -11.92 39.58 -11.10
CA PHE A 258 -11.55 39.94 -12.48
C PHE A 258 -12.73 39.89 -13.46
N ALA A 259 -13.64 38.92 -13.30
CA ALA A 259 -14.85 38.83 -14.12
C ALA A 259 -15.81 40.01 -13.89
N ARG A 260 -15.87 40.56 -12.66
CA ARG A 260 -16.69 41.74 -12.34
C ARG A 260 -16.11 43.06 -12.83
N ARG A 261 -14.80 43.16 -13.08
CA ARG A 261 -14.15 44.37 -13.64
C ARG A 261 -14.24 44.48 -15.17
N ARG A 262 -14.76 43.45 -15.85
CA ARG A 262 -14.93 43.41 -17.32
C ARG A 262 -16.38 43.60 -17.80
N LYS A 263 -17.30 43.98 -16.90
CA LYS A 263 -18.63 44.51 -17.23
C LYS A 263 -18.67 45.99 -16.88
#